data_AF-A0AA92C709-F1
#
_entry.id   AF-A0AA92C709-F1
#
_cell.length_a   1.000
_cell.length_b   1.000
_cell.length_c   1.000
_cell.angle_alpha   90.00
_cell.angle_beta   90.00
_cell.angle_gamma   90.00
#
_symmetry.space_group_name_H-M   'P 1'
#
loop_
_entity.id
_entity.type
_entity.pdbx_description
1 polymer ?
#
loop_
_entity_poly.entity_id
_entity_poly.type
_entity_poly.pdbx_seq_one_letter_code
_entity_poly.pdbx_strand_id
1 'polypeptide(L)'
;MDAVEPDENLSLIRLFESAELSAFLRGTSRYFLETLPEIGRTDADVRQMGETLRDWGREVSGAGKSAIHVHFAQAFEVYLLQGEAPSVALRTVFEHFAEWLLHVYGALRGLDLTLSPDIRDVLLRMLATHAAIEEARDDMSADMLFTGGKTAGLPADEHRRLRRLHEAADDEAHQKLRRQVMKPIFLARQDWYRKEHETVKAISTRTLQAVPIYQAVQALRFGTDFDGKPVGRIKLDRDILERDFGLKPLSSKADGGEDEQDHAHAFAGREGIHPDIAAGMYGFDSGRTFLQALVRARPIELAIELLTERTMVERHGDLLLDGQLEEEALKALHGDKRRAFLLAELNALSKLSGGEVTTRYEVEGNVHRLFSALKVSSATDSDRHLAAERKGAAEAAEAFAKDDLSQAAEAKRRQLMACHFYMAASAKADELEALIDRMATLDAMDDERAGGAEADDRQAVRALAAKFGLASKPVRFDMDGWLEQMKEDDLVL
;
A
#
# COMPACT_ATOMS: atom_id res chain seq x y z
N MET A 1 0.31 -52.05 11.19
CA MET A 1 0.62 -51.29 12.41
C MET A 1 1.00 -49.93 11.90
N ASP A 2 -0.03 -49.11 11.80
CA ASP A 2 -0.07 -47.86 11.07
C ASP A 2 0.80 -46.81 11.75
N ALA A 3 1.76 -46.27 11.01
CA ALA A 3 2.34 -44.98 11.34
C ALA A 3 1.46 -43.94 10.64
N VAL A 4 0.54 -43.36 11.41
CA VAL A 4 -0.31 -42.24 11.00
C VAL A 4 0.60 -41.06 10.68
N GLU A 5 0.80 -40.76 9.40
CA GLU A 5 1.15 -39.41 8.97
C GLU A 5 -0.06 -38.52 9.31
N PRO A 6 0.08 -37.55 10.22
CA PRO A 6 -1.05 -36.71 10.60
C PRO A 6 -1.32 -35.71 9.47
N ASP A 7 -2.50 -35.80 8.86
CA ASP A 7 -3.49 -34.74 8.66
C ASP A 7 -3.05 -33.25 8.48
N GLU A 8 -1.84 -32.96 7.97
CA GLU A 8 -1.34 -31.58 7.76
C GLU A 8 -2.24 -30.79 6.80
N ASN A 9 -2.71 -31.43 5.74
CA ASN A 9 -3.63 -30.80 4.79
C ASN A 9 -5.02 -30.53 5.40
N LEU A 10 -5.52 -31.41 6.26
CA LEU A 10 -6.83 -31.29 6.90
C LEU A 10 -6.84 -30.26 8.04
N SER A 11 -5.73 -30.14 8.76
CA SER A 11 -5.51 -29.10 9.77
C SER A 11 -5.27 -27.72 9.14
N LEU A 12 -4.56 -27.64 8.00
CA LEU A 12 -4.49 -26.44 7.16
C LEU A 12 -5.88 -26.05 6.63
N ILE A 13 -6.64 -26.98 6.03
CA ILE A 13 -7.99 -26.71 5.50
C ILE A 13 -8.92 -26.16 6.60
N ARG A 14 -8.93 -26.75 7.80
CA ARG A 14 -9.71 -26.24 8.95
C ARG A 14 -9.26 -24.88 9.46
N LEU A 15 -7.99 -24.51 9.26
CA LEU A 15 -7.47 -23.19 9.62
C LEU A 15 -8.01 -22.09 8.69
N PHE A 16 -8.32 -22.42 7.43
CA PHE A 16 -8.80 -21.45 6.44
C PHE A 16 -10.32 -21.35 6.36
N GLU A 17 -11.04 -22.38 6.80
CA GLU A 17 -12.51 -22.39 6.80
C GLU A 17 -13.04 -21.38 7.84
N SER A 18 -13.51 -20.22 7.37
CA SER A 18 -14.14 -19.16 8.19
C SER A 18 -13.25 -18.48 9.25
N ALA A 19 -11.92 -18.62 9.19
CA ALA A 19 -11.04 -17.99 10.16
C ALA A 19 -10.82 -16.48 9.91
N GLU A 20 -10.78 -15.73 11.00
CA GLU A 20 -10.31 -14.35 11.05
C GLU A 20 -8.79 -14.27 10.83
N LEU A 21 -8.28 -13.16 10.28
CA LEU A 21 -6.85 -12.96 10.02
C LEU A 21 -5.97 -13.27 11.23
N SER A 22 -6.41 -12.87 12.41
CA SER A 22 -5.70 -13.07 13.66
C SER A 22 -5.67 -14.55 14.08
N ALA A 23 -6.75 -15.31 13.82
CA ALA A 23 -6.78 -16.75 14.07
C ALA A 23 -5.90 -17.52 13.07
N PHE A 24 -5.95 -17.11 11.80
CA PHE A 24 -5.11 -17.64 10.73
C PHE A 24 -3.61 -17.45 11.03
N LEU A 25 -3.18 -16.20 11.27
CA LEU A 25 -1.78 -15.88 11.56
C LEU A 25 -1.30 -16.59 12.82
N ARG A 26 -2.14 -16.72 13.86
CA ARG A 26 -1.75 -17.49 15.05
C ARG A 26 -1.55 -18.97 14.77
N GLY A 27 -2.37 -19.56 13.90
CA GLY A 27 -2.23 -20.95 13.48
C GLY A 27 -0.97 -21.19 12.66
N THR A 28 -0.71 -20.33 11.66
CA THR A 28 0.51 -20.43 10.84
C THR A 28 1.77 -20.18 11.65
N SER A 29 1.75 -19.23 12.59
CA SER A 29 2.87 -18.98 13.52
C SER A 29 3.19 -20.21 14.37
N ARG A 30 2.15 -20.90 14.86
CA ARG A 30 2.32 -22.13 15.65
C ARG A 30 2.93 -23.23 14.81
N TYR A 31 2.40 -23.45 13.61
CA TYR A 31 2.91 -24.44 12.67
C TYR A 31 4.36 -24.16 12.27
N PHE A 32 4.69 -22.89 12.02
CA PHE A 32 6.05 -22.46 11.73
C PHE A 32 7.02 -22.81 12.88
N LEU A 33 6.68 -22.50 14.13
CA LEU A 33 7.49 -22.92 15.29
C LEU A 33 7.64 -24.43 15.41
N GLU A 34 6.61 -25.19 15.04
CA GLU A 34 6.62 -26.65 15.12
C GLU A 34 7.50 -27.27 14.03
N THR A 35 7.65 -26.60 12.89
CA THR A 35 8.46 -27.05 11.74
C THR A 35 9.93 -26.58 11.80
N LEU A 36 10.24 -25.49 12.51
CA LEU A 36 11.62 -25.00 12.68
C LEU A 36 12.66 -26.06 13.10
N PRO A 37 12.39 -26.99 14.04
CA PRO A 37 13.34 -28.03 14.41
C PRO A 37 13.66 -29.00 13.29
N GLU A 38 12.71 -29.23 12.38
CA GLU A 38 12.89 -30.13 11.23
C GLU A 38 13.70 -29.46 10.13
N ILE A 39 13.39 -28.21 9.80
CA ILE A 39 14.15 -27.38 8.86
C ILE A 39 15.59 -27.15 9.39
N GLY A 40 15.72 -26.92 10.69
CA GLY A 40 17.01 -26.77 11.38
C GLY A 40 17.87 -28.03 11.41
N ARG A 41 17.41 -29.19 10.92
CA ARG A 41 18.28 -30.37 10.76
C ARG A 41 19.28 -30.17 9.63
N THR A 42 18.87 -29.51 8.56
CA THR A 42 19.69 -29.26 7.36
C THR A 42 20.32 -27.88 7.36
N ASP A 43 19.74 -26.92 8.09
CA ASP A 43 20.20 -25.54 8.14
C ASP A 43 20.63 -25.13 9.57
N ALA A 44 21.89 -24.71 9.71
CA ALA A 44 22.46 -24.35 11.01
C ALA A 44 21.92 -23.02 11.56
N ASP A 45 21.58 -22.07 10.69
CA ASP A 45 21.07 -20.76 11.08
C ASP A 45 19.62 -20.88 11.59
N VAL A 46 18.83 -21.73 10.93
CA VAL A 46 17.46 -22.08 11.37
C VAL A 46 17.46 -22.79 12.73
N ARG A 47 18.46 -23.65 12.99
CA ARG A 47 18.58 -24.33 14.27
C ARG A 47 18.82 -23.37 15.43
N GLN A 48 19.82 -22.48 15.26
CA GLN A 48 20.16 -21.46 16.25
C GLN A 48 18.95 -20.56 16.54
N MET A 49 18.17 -20.23 15.50
CA MET A 49 16.94 -19.46 15.65
C MET A 49 15.88 -20.14 16.51
N GLY A 50 15.57 -21.42 16.22
CA GLY A 50 14.61 -22.18 17.00
C GLY A 50 14.98 -22.26 18.49
N GLU A 51 16.27 -22.15 18.83
CA GLU A 51 16.74 -22.06 20.21
C GLU A 51 16.47 -20.67 20.80
N THR A 52 16.85 -19.59 20.11
CA THR A 52 16.59 -18.21 20.54
C THR A 52 15.10 -17.92 20.80
N LEU A 53 14.20 -18.37 19.90
CA LEU A 53 12.76 -18.18 20.06
C LEU A 53 12.18 -18.95 21.26
N ARG A 54 12.73 -20.13 21.55
CA ARG A 54 12.33 -20.91 22.74
C ARG A 54 12.80 -20.25 24.03
N ASP A 55 14.00 -19.66 24.03
CA ASP A 55 14.56 -18.99 25.20
C ASP A 55 13.82 -17.68 25.50
N TRP A 56 13.55 -16.86 24.48
CA TRP A 56 12.64 -15.70 24.60
C TRP A 56 11.26 -16.12 25.13
N GLY A 57 10.69 -17.21 24.57
CA GLY A 57 9.42 -17.74 25.03
C GLY A 57 9.40 -18.09 26.51
N ARG A 58 10.48 -18.69 27.04
CA ARG A 58 10.59 -19.02 28.47
C ARG A 58 10.60 -17.77 29.36
N GLU A 59 11.26 -16.70 28.93
CA GLU A 59 11.34 -15.43 29.67
C GLU A 59 9.98 -14.73 29.77
N VAL A 60 9.19 -14.73 28.68
CA VAL A 60 7.90 -14.01 28.63
C VAL A 60 6.75 -14.79 29.29
N SER A 61 6.78 -16.13 29.26
CA SER A 61 5.60 -16.96 29.55
C SER A 61 5.63 -17.75 30.87
N GLY A 62 6.71 -17.66 31.65
CA GLY A 62 6.81 -18.41 32.91
C GLY A 62 6.85 -19.94 32.74
N ALA A 63 7.31 -20.42 31.57
CA ALA A 63 7.64 -21.82 31.24
C ALA A 63 6.53 -22.79 30.78
N GLY A 64 5.35 -22.30 30.36
CA GLY A 64 4.31 -23.15 29.75
C GLY A 64 4.39 -23.21 28.22
N LYS A 65 4.54 -24.41 27.61
CA LYS A 65 4.58 -24.59 26.13
C LYS A 65 3.43 -23.86 25.42
N SER A 66 2.19 -24.00 25.90
CA SER A 66 1.02 -23.33 25.32
C SER A 66 1.06 -21.80 25.43
N ALA A 67 1.63 -21.26 26.51
CA ALA A 67 1.77 -19.81 26.69
C ALA A 67 2.87 -19.24 25.79
N ILE A 68 3.96 -19.98 25.55
CA ILE A 68 4.98 -19.66 24.54
C ILE A 68 4.34 -19.59 23.15
N HIS A 69 3.53 -20.59 22.78
CA HIS A 69 2.86 -20.58 21.48
C HIS A 69 1.91 -19.40 21.31
N VAL A 70 1.19 -18.98 22.36
CA VAL A 70 0.29 -17.82 22.29
C VAL A 70 1.07 -16.51 22.18
N HIS A 71 2.07 -16.29 23.03
CA HIS A 71 2.88 -15.06 22.99
C HIS A 71 3.71 -14.96 21.72
N PHE A 72 4.30 -16.06 21.28
CA PHE A 72 4.96 -16.11 19.99
C PHE A 72 3.97 -15.80 18.88
N ALA A 73 2.81 -16.45 18.84
CA ALA A 73 1.84 -16.22 17.77
C ALA A 73 1.30 -14.78 17.76
N GLN A 74 1.20 -14.11 18.92
CA GLN A 74 0.84 -12.69 19.02
C GLN A 74 1.98 -11.77 18.54
N ALA A 75 3.22 -12.03 18.95
CA ALA A 75 4.38 -11.28 18.50
C ALA A 75 4.61 -11.48 17.00
N PHE A 76 4.51 -12.71 16.53
CA PHE A 76 4.67 -13.14 15.15
C PHE A 76 3.54 -12.61 14.26
N GLU A 77 2.31 -12.44 14.77
CA GLU A 77 1.22 -11.78 14.04
C GLU A 77 1.53 -10.32 13.72
N VAL A 78 1.94 -9.53 14.73
CA VAL A 78 2.35 -8.12 14.52
C VAL A 78 3.50 -8.06 13.53
N TYR A 79 4.42 -8.99 13.69
CA TYR A 79 5.68 -9.04 13.00
C TYR A 79 5.55 -9.49 11.52
N LEU A 80 4.72 -10.49 11.22
CA LEU A 80 4.47 -10.96 9.85
C LEU A 80 3.83 -9.89 8.98
N LEU A 81 2.92 -9.12 9.58
CA LEU A 81 2.33 -7.97 8.90
C LEU A 81 3.38 -6.87 8.68
N GLN A 82 4.40 -6.75 9.55
CA GLN A 82 5.41 -5.69 9.47
C GLN A 82 6.43 -6.00 8.39
N GLY A 83 6.71 -7.28 8.18
CA GLY A 83 7.63 -7.75 7.15
C GLY A 83 9.10 -7.53 7.47
N GLU A 84 9.47 -6.88 8.58
CA GLU A 84 10.85 -6.48 8.88
C GLU A 84 11.63 -7.57 9.62
N ALA A 85 12.50 -8.37 8.94
CA ALA A 85 13.41 -9.37 9.58
C ALA A 85 13.98 -8.85 10.92
N PRO A 86 13.79 -9.49 12.11
CA PRO A 86 14.18 -8.89 13.39
C PRO A 86 15.71 -8.87 13.55
N SER A 87 16.40 -9.55 12.64
CA SER A 87 17.83 -9.49 12.44
C SER A 87 18.17 -9.93 11.02
N VAL A 88 19.37 -9.60 10.56
CA VAL A 88 19.92 -10.07 9.27
C VAL A 88 19.97 -11.60 9.22
N ALA A 89 20.19 -12.28 10.36
CA ALA A 89 20.23 -13.74 10.45
C ALA A 89 18.85 -14.42 10.24
N LEU A 90 17.76 -13.65 10.36
CA LEU A 90 16.39 -14.15 10.23
C LEU A 90 15.77 -13.92 8.88
N ARG A 91 16.49 -13.21 8.01
CA ARG A 91 15.96 -12.66 6.77
C ARG A 91 15.55 -13.74 5.77
N THR A 92 16.50 -14.61 5.48
CA THR A 92 16.31 -15.83 4.71
C THR A 92 15.17 -16.68 5.25
N VAL A 93 15.03 -16.76 6.57
CA VAL A 93 13.95 -17.53 7.21
C VAL A 93 12.57 -16.91 6.95
N PHE A 94 12.46 -15.58 6.97
CA PHE A 94 11.22 -14.87 6.66
C PHE A 94 10.88 -14.86 5.16
N GLU A 95 11.88 -14.86 4.28
CA GLU A 95 11.69 -15.12 2.85
C GLU A 95 11.17 -16.52 2.61
N HIS A 96 11.80 -17.56 3.17
CA HIS A 96 11.34 -18.93 3.04
C HIS A 96 9.94 -19.12 3.62
N PHE A 97 9.60 -18.41 4.71
CA PHE A 97 8.24 -18.41 5.24
C PHE A 97 7.25 -17.74 4.27
N ALA A 98 7.63 -16.64 3.62
CA ALA A 98 6.81 -15.99 2.62
C ALA A 98 6.64 -16.85 1.35
N GLU A 99 7.71 -17.48 0.86
CA GLU A 99 7.69 -18.43 -0.25
C GLU A 99 6.85 -19.66 0.07
N TRP A 100 6.98 -20.21 1.28
CA TRP A 100 6.14 -21.28 1.77
C TRP A 100 4.67 -20.85 1.82
N LEU A 101 4.36 -19.65 2.33
CA LEU A 101 3.00 -19.11 2.31
C LEU A 101 2.47 -18.97 0.88
N LEU A 102 3.29 -18.52 -0.07
CA LEU A 102 2.95 -18.43 -1.49
C LEU A 102 2.74 -19.82 -2.11
N HIS A 103 3.53 -20.82 -1.73
CA HIS A 103 3.40 -22.21 -2.18
C HIS A 103 2.12 -22.86 -1.63
N VAL A 104 1.87 -22.69 -0.33
CA VAL A 104 0.62 -23.09 0.33
C VAL A 104 -0.56 -22.39 -0.34
N TYR A 105 -0.45 -21.09 -0.66
CA TYR A 105 -1.49 -20.35 -1.39
C TYR A 105 -1.72 -20.88 -2.82
N GLY A 106 -0.66 -21.24 -3.54
CA GLY A 106 -0.76 -21.87 -4.86
C GLY A 106 -1.48 -23.22 -4.80
N ALA A 107 -1.22 -24.01 -3.76
CA ALA A 107 -1.93 -25.26 -3.49
C ALA A 107 -3.41 -25.02 -3.10
N LEU A 108 -3.70 -23.94 -2.36
CA LEU A 108 -5.06 -23.57 -1.94
C LEU A 108 -5.91 -22.96 -3.06
N ARG A 109 -5.31 -22.36 -4.11
CA ARG A 109 -6.03 -21.78 -5.25
C ARG A 109 -6.85 -22.81 -6.03
N GLY A 110 -6.56 -24.09 -5.86
CA GLY A 110 -7.31 -25.22 -6.42
C GLY A 110 -8.39 -25.79 -5.47
N LEU A 111 -8.54 -25.27 -4.26
CA LEU A 111 -9.52 -25.70 -3.26
C LEU A 111 -10.64 -24.67 -3.15
N ASP A 112 -11.90 -25.12 -3.11
CA ASP A 112 -13.09 -24.27 -2.98
C ASP A 112 -13.25 -23.78 -1.53
N LEU A 113 -12.29 -22.98 -1.07
CA LEU A 113 -12.22 -22.46 0.31
C LEU A 113 -12.72 -21.02 0.37
N THR A 114 -13.68 -20.77 1.25
CA THR A 114 -14.13 -19.42 1.61
C THR A 114 -13.11 -18.74 2.55
N LEU A 115 -12.13 -18.06 1.95
CA LEU A 115 -11.22 -17.16 2.67
C LEU A 115 -11.94 -15.87 3.10
N SER A 116 -11.70 -15.43 4.35
CA SER A 116 -12.18 -14.14 4.83
C SER A 116 -11.58 -12.96 4.04
N PRO A 117 -12.28 -11.82 3.91
CA PRO A 117 -11.78 -10.64 3.18
C PRO A 117 -10.41 -10.16 3.67
N ASP A 118 -10.18 -10.12 4.99
CA ASP A 118 -8.92 -9.66 5.59
C ASP A 118 -7.72 -10.54 5.22
N ILE A 119 -7.90 -11.86 5.20
CA ILE A 119 -6.83 -12.80 4.79
C ILE A 119 -6.55 -12.63 3.30
N ARG A 120 -7.58 -12.48 2.48
CA ARG A 120 -7.42 -12.25 1.03
C ARG A 120 -6.65 -10.95 0.75
N ASP A 121 -6.94 -9.88 1.47
CA ASP A 121 -6.29 -8.59 1.30
C ASP A 121 -4.80 -8.64 1.65
N VAL A 122 -4.43 -9.25 2.78
CA VAL A 122 -3.03 -9.47 3.17
C VAL A 122 -2.29 -10.26 2.08
N LEU A 123 -2.89 -11.35 1.58
CA LEU A 123 -2.26 -12.19 0.56
C LEU A 123 -2.10 -11.44 -0.77
N LEU A 124 -3.10 -10.68 -1.18
CA LEU A 124 -3.04 -9.84 -2.39
C LEU A 124 -1.90 -8.82 -2.28
N ARG A 125 -1.78 -8.15 -1.14
CA ARG A 125 -0.72 -7.17 -0.86
C ARG A 125 0.68 -7.78 -0.86
N MET A 126 0.84 -8.97 -0.31
CA MET A 126 2.12 -9.70 -0.38
C MET A 126 2.51 -10.01 -1.82
N LEU A 127 1.56 -10.49 -2.62
CA LEU A 127 1.79 -10.81 -4.03
C LEU A 127 2.11 -9.55 -4.84
N ALA A 128 1.34 -8.49 -4.64
CA ALA A 128 1.54 -7.21 -5.32
C ALA A 128 2.91 -6.60 -4.98
N THR A 129 3.34 -6.70 -3.72
CA THR A 129 4.69 -6.27 -3.30
C THR A 129 5.77 -7.04 -4.07
N HIS A 130 5.67 -8.37 -4.13
CA HIS A 130 6.67 -9.19 -4.82
C HIS A 130 6.68 -8.91 -6.33
N ALA A 131 5.51 -8.91 -6.97
CA ALA A 131 5.39 -8.62 -8.39
C ALA A 131 5.95 -7.23 -8.75
N ALA A 132 5.66 -6.21 -7.95
CA ALA A 132 6.16 -4.85 -8.19
C ALA A 132 7.69 -4.75 -8.02
N ILE A 133 8.29 -5.43 -7.03
CA ILE A 133 9.75 -5.45 -6.87
C ILE A 133 10.43 -6.19 -8.02
N GLU A 134 9.91 -7.35 -8.42
CA GLU A 134 10.47 -8.10 -9.55
C GLU A 134 10.34 -7.34 -10.86
N GLU A 135 9.18 -6.77 -11.15
CA GLU A 135 8.96 -5.92 -12.34
C GLU A 135 9.93 -4.73 -12.35
N ALA A 136 10.04 -4.01 -11.23
CA ALA A 136 10.98 -2.89 -11.12
C ALA A 136 12.44 -3.33 -11.25
N ARG A 137 12.81 -4.54 -10.79
CA ARG A 137 14.17 -5.09 -10.92
C ARG A 137 14.49 -5.42 -12.38
N ASP A 138 13.59 -6.12 -13.05
CA ASP A 138 13.72 -6.49 -14.47
C ASP A 138 13.91 -5.23 -15.32
N ASP A 139 13.10 -4.21 -15.07
CA ASP A 139 13.16 -2.90 -15.70
C ASP A 139 14.50 -2.19 -15.51
N MET A 140 15.15 -2.40 -14.37
CA MET A 140 16.43 -1.78 -14.04
C MET A 140 17.65 -2.54 -14.61
N SER A 141 17.46 -3.73 -15.19
CA SER A 141 18.57 -4.65 -15.50
C SER A 141 19.50 -4.81 -14.28
N ALA A 142 18.90 -4.96 -13.10
CA ALA A 142 19.55 -4.76 -11.81
C ALA A 142 20.40 -5.94 -11.33
N ASP A 143 20.61 -6.95 -12.16
CA ASP A 143 21.34 -8.17 -11.83
C ASP A 143 22.81 -7.93 -11.48
N MET A 144 23.33 -8.81 -10.64
CA MET A 144 24.75 -8.87 -10.30
C MET A 144 25.58 -9.31 -11.53
N LEU A 145 26.67 -8.60 -11.80
CA LEU A 145 27.59 -8.89 -12.91
C LEU A 145 28.36 -10.20 -12.68
N PHE A 146 28.74 -10.46 -11.43
CA PHE A 146 29.51 -11.64 -11.03
C PHE A 146 28.63 -12.89 -10.83
N THR A 147 27.66 -13.12 -11.71
CA THR A 147 26.81 -14.33 -11.72
C THR A 147 27.49 -15.49 -12.48
N GLY A 148 27.31 -16.73 -12.00
CA GLY A 148 27.83 -17.93 -12.67
C GLY A 148 29.35 -18.14 -12.59
N GLY A 149 29.90 -19.03 -13.45
CA GLY A 149 31.29 -19.49 -13.43
C GLY A 149 32.34 -18.53 -14.00
N LYS A 150 31.93 -17.36 -14.54
CA LYS A 150 32.83 -16.27 -14.98
C LYS A 150 33.34 -15.45 -13.77
N THR A 151 33.78 -16.14 -12.72
CA THR A 151 34.41 -15.54 -11.53
C THR A 151 35.92 -15.41 -11.69
N ALA A 152 36.44 -15.56 -12.91
CA ALA A 152 37.85 -15.70 -13.19
C ALA A 152 38.61 -14.43 -12.75
N GLY A 153 39.15 -14.46 -11.53
CA GLY A 153 39.92 -13.37 -10.92
C GLY A 153 39.42 -12.94 -9.54
N LEU A 154 38.16 -13.19 -9.16
CA LEU A 154 37.63 -12.76 -7.86
C LEU A 154 37.81 -13.86 -6.78
N PRO A 155 38.42 -13.55 -5.62
CA PRO A 155 38.50 -14.49 -4.49
C PRO A 155 37.13 -15.00 -4.04
N ALA A 156 37.06 -16.26 -3.58
CA ALA A 156 35.80 -16.90 -3.21
C ALA A 156 35.08 -16.24 -2.02
N ASP A 157 35.84 -15.65 -1.09
CA ASP A 157 35.34 -14.85 0.02
C ASP A 157 34.72 -13.53 -0.43
N GLU A 158 35.36 -12.82 -1.37
CA GLU A 158 34.82 -11.58 -1.92
C GLU A 158 33.53 -11.84 -2.74
N HIS A 159 33.48 -12.95 -3.49
CA HIS A 159 32.25 -13.36 -4.18
C HIS A 159 31.13 -13.69 -3.17
N ARG A 160 31.42 -14.43 -2.10
CA ARG A 160 30.42 -14.66 -1.03
C ARG A 160 29.92 -13.35 -0.42
N ARG A 161 30.81 -12.37 -0.24
CA ARG A 161 30.46 -11.04 0.27
C ARG A 161 29.54 -10.29 -0.70
N LEU A 162 29.82 -10.31 -2.00
CA LEU A 162 28.96 -9.67 -3.01
C LEU A 162 27.56 -10.27 -3.04
N ARG A 163 27.45 -11.61 -3.03
CA ARG A 163 26.13 -12.28 -2.98
C ARG A 163 25.32 -11.87 -1.75
N ARG A 164 25.93 -11.88 -0.57
CA ARG A 164 25.27 -11.41 0.67
C ARG A 164 24.82 -9.95 0.60
N LEU A 165 25.57 -9.09 -0.08
CA LEU A 165 25.18 -7.68 -0.25
C LEU A 165 24.04 -7.52 -1.25
N HIS A 166 24.03 -8.31 -2.32
CA HIS A 166 22.95 -8.34 -3.30
C HIS A 166 21.65 -8.83 -2.67
N GLU A 167 21.67 -9.99 -2.03
CA GLU A 167 20.55 -10.55 -1.26
C GLU A 167 20.08 -9.49 -0.24
N ALA A 168 21.00 -8.91 0.52
CA ALA A 168 20.62 -7.92 1.52
C ALA A 168 19.98 -6.64 0.94
N ALA A 169 20.27 -6.28 -0.32
CA ALA A 169 19.62 -5.19 -1.03
C ALA A 169 18.21 -5.55 -1.48
N ASP A 170 18.04 -6.75 -2.01
CA ASP A 170 16.75 -7.27 -2.47
C ASP A 170 15.76 -7.37 -1.32
N ASP A 171 16.19 -7.90 -0.20
CA ASP A 171 15.36 -8.03 0.97
C ASP A 171 15.01 -6.64 1.56
N GLU A 172 15.91 -5.65 1.48
CA GLU A 172 15.62 -4.28 1.96
C GLU A 172 14.49 -3.66 1.14
N ALA A 173 14.54 -3.85 -0.18
CA ALA A 173 13.50 -3.37 -1.07
C ALA A 173 12.14 -4.02 -0.77
N HIS A 174 12.11 -5.35 -0.64
CA HIS A 174 10.90 -6.09 -0.29
C HIS A 174 10.32 -5.66 1.08
N GLN A 175 11.17 -5.51 2.10
CA GLN A 175 10.74 -5.10 3.43
C GLN A 175 10.16 -3.69 3.44
N LYS A 176 10.84 -2.75 2.78
CA LYS A 176 10.42 -1.36 2.71
C LYS A 176 9.07 -1.22 2.00
N LEU A 177 8.92 -1.84 0.83
CA LEU A 177 7.66 -1.78 0.07
C LEU A 177 6.53 -2.49 0.81
N ARG A 178 6.78 -3.69 1.36
CA ARG A 178 5.77 -4.45 2.11
C ARG A 178 5.19 -3.64 3.25
N ARG A 179 6.04 -2.93 3.99
CA ARG A 179 5.61 -2.08 5.12
C ARG A 179 4.66 -0.97 4.67
N GLN A 180 4.91 -0.36 3.52
CA GLN A 180 4.04 0.68 2.98
C GLN A 180 2.72 0.08 2.46
N VAL A 181 2.79 -1.03 1.72
CA VAL A 181 1.61 -1.70 1.17
C VAL A 181 0.72 -2.29 2.28
N MET A 182 1.29 -2.73 3.41
CA MET A 182 0.55 -3.26 4.56
C MET A 182 0.00 -2.17 5.49
N LYS A 183 0.36 -0.89 5.28
CA LYS A 183 -0.06 0.23 6.15
C LYS A 183 -1.57 0.26 6.39
N PRO A 184 -2.47 0.08 5.41
CA PRO A 184 -3.92 0.12 5.66
C PRO A 184 -4.38 -0.96 6.64
N ILE A 185 -3.85 -2.19 6.56
CA ILE A 185 -4.18 -3.28 7.48
C ILE A 185 -3.76 -2.94 8.91
N PHE A 186 -2.60 -2.30 9.07
CA PHE A 186 -2.15 -1.84 10.38
C PHE A 186 -3.03 -0.75 10.96
N LEU A 187 -3.40 0.22 10.13
CA LEU A 187 -4.28 1.31 10.54
C LEU A 187 -5.64 0.76 10.97
N ALA A 188 -6.23 -0.16 10.20
CA ALA A 188 -7.52 -0.79 10.48
C ALA A 188 -7.59 -1.45 11.88
N ARG A 189 -6.46 -1.90 12.42
CA ARG A 189 -6.37 -2.50 13.76
C ARG A 189 -6.32 -1.47 14.89
N GLN A 190 -6.00 -0.22 14.61
CA GLN A 190 -5.85 0.82 15.63
C GLN A 190 -7.22 1.36 16.07
N ASP A 191 -7.38 1.57 17.38
CA ASP A 191 -8.66 2.00 17.96
C ASP A 191 -9.16 3.33 17.41
N TRP A 192 -8.26 4.29 17.16
CA TRP A 192 -8.63 5.58 16.61
C TRP A 192 -9.15 5.46 15.18
N TYR A 193 -8.55 4.57 14.37
CA TYR A 193 -8.96 4.34 12.99
C TYR A 193 -10.33 3.67 12.93
N ARG A 194 -10.58 2.69 13.83
CA ARG A 194 -11.92 2.08 13.96
C ARG A 194 -12.99 3.10 14.33
N LYS A 195 -12.69 3.99 15.28
CA LYS A 195 -13.61 5.08 15.66
C LYS A 195 -13.82 6.08 14.52
N GLU A 196 -12.77 6.40 13.78
CA GLU A 196 -12.88 7.24 12.59
C GLU A 196 -13.74 6.56 11.53
N HIS A 197 -13.49 5.28 11.24
CA HIS A 197 -14.28 4.48 10.30
C HIS A 197 -15.76 4.47 10.68
N GLU A 198 -16.11 4.24 11.94
CA GLU A 198 -17.49 4.32 12.44
C GLU A 198 -18.10 5.72 12.23
N THR A 199 -17.31 6.77 12.45
CA THR A 199 -17.73 8.17 12.23
C THR A 199 -17.98 8.44 10.76
N VAL A 200 -17.05 8.03 9.89
CA VAL A 200 -17.18 8.14 8.43
C VAL A 200 -18.36 7.31 7.94
N LYS A 201 -18.57 6.10 8.46
CA LYS A 201 -19.74 5.26 8.14
C LYS A 201 -21.05 5.95 8.49
N ALA A 202 -21.13 6.60 9.64
CA ALA A 202 -22.30 7.39 10.02
C ALA A 202 -22.53 8.59 9.09
N ILE A 203 -21.46 9.28 8.67
CA ILE A 203 -21.52 10.38 7.69
C ILE A 203 -21.95 9.86 6.32
N SER A 204 -21.35 8.78 5.82
CA SER A 204 -21.69 8.12 4.56
C SER A 204 -23.15 7.66 4.54
N THR A 205 -23.62 7.12 5.67
CA THR A 205 -25.03 6.73 5.85
C THR A 205 -25.95 7.92 5.64
N ARG A 206 -25.73 9.03 6.37
CA ARG A 206 -26.56 10.24 6.23
C ARG A 206 -26.47 10.83 4.82
N THR A 207 -25.27 10.86 4.25
CA THR A 207 -25.02 11.35 2.88
C THR A 207 -25.84 10.56 1.87
N LEU A 208 -25.80 9.22 1.92
CA LEU A 208 -26.52 8.37 0.96
C LEU A 208 -28.02 8.34 1.22
N GLN A 209 -28.47 8.38 2.48
CA GLN A 209 -29.89 8.51 2.82
C GLN A 209 -30.51 9.84 2.34
N ALA A 210 -29.69 10.88 2.15
CA ALA A 210 -30.11 12.15 1.56
C ALA A 210 -30.17 12.11 0.02
N VAL A 211 -29.55 11.11 -0.64
CA VAL A 211 -29.59 11.01 -2.10
C VAL A 211 -30.99 10.58 -2.55
N PRO A 212 -31.62 11.28 -3.51
CA PRO A 212 -33.01 11.03 -3.87
C PRO A 212 -33.32 9.60 -4.31
N ILE A 213 -32.38 8.92 -4.98
CA ILE A 213 -32.61 7.55 -5.43
C ILE A 213 -32.77 6.57 -4.26
N TYR A 214 -32.00 6.74 -3.18
CA TYR A 214 -32.08 5.87 -2.02
C TYR A 214 -33.34 6.15 -1.21
N GLN A 215 -33.79 7.41 -1.14
CA GLN A 215 -35.08 7.77 -0.56
C GLN A 215 -36.24 7.12 -1.32
N ALA A 216 -36.18 7.15 -2.65
CA ALA A 216 -37.16 6.49 -3.50
C ALA A 216 -37.16 4.97 -3.29
N VAL A 217 -35.97 4.35 -3.22
CA VAL A 217 -35.86 2.91 -2.93
C VAL A 217 -36.49 2.56 -1.58
N GLN A 218 -36.20 3.35 -0.54
CA GLN A 218 -36.74 3.14 0.80
C GLN A 218 -38.27 3.25 0.82
N ALA A 219 -38.81 4.32 0.21
CA ALA A 219 -40.24 4.55 0.14
C ALA A 219 -40.97 3.47 -0.66
N LEU A 220 -40.44 3.08 -1.83
CA LEU A 220 -41.06 2.06 -2.69
C LEU A 220 -41.02 0.65 -2.07
N ARG A 221 -39.96 0.31 -1.32
CA ARG A 221 -39.78 -1.03 -0.71
C ARG A 221 -40.36 -1.18 0.69
N PHE A 222 -40.47 -0.09 1.45
CA PHE A 222 -40.84 -0.17 2.87
C PHE A 222 -42.01 0.74 3.22
N GLY A 223 -42.36 1.72 2.37
CA GLY A 223 -43.44 2.68 2.62
C GLY A 223 -43.12 3.69 3.72
N THR A 224 -41.87 3.76 4.16
CA THR A 224 -41.35 4.72 5.15
C THR A 224 -40.16 5.48 4.58
N ASP A 225 -39.81 6.60 5.19
CA ASP A 225 -38.47 7.19 5.03
C ASP A 225 -37.43 6.47 5.91
N PHE A 226 -36.20 6.96 5.93
CA PHE A 226 -35.12 6.43 6.77
C PHE A 226 -35.24 6.84 8.25
N ASP A 227 -36.11 7.80 8.59
CA ASP A 227 -36.47 8.16 9.98
C ASP A 227 -37.59 7.25 10.52
N GLY A 228 -38.16 6.37 9.69
CA GLY A 228 -39.29 5.51 10.03
C GLY A 228 -40.66 6.19 9.92
N LYS A 229 -40.74 7.41 9.38
CA LYS A 229 -42.01 8.09 9.15
C LYS A 229 -42.69 7.47 7.92
N PRO A 230 -44.00 7.17 7.99
CA PRO A 230 -44.72 6.63 6.86
C PRO A 230 -44.83 7.69 5.76
N VAL A 231 -44.34 7.36 4.56
CA VAL A 231 -44.46 8.17 3.34
C VAL A 231 -45.54 7.62 2.40
N GLY A 232 -46.25 6.57 2.84
CA GLY A 232 -47.24 5.84 2.05
C GLY A 232 -46.57 4.76 1.20
N ARG A 233 -47.24 3.60 1.07
CA ARG A 233 -46.77 2.51 0.19
C ARG A 233 -47.03 2.90 -1.27
N ILE A 234 -46.16 3.72 -1.81
CA ILE A 234 -46.17 4.09 -3.22
C ILE A 234 -45.53 2.93 -3.99
N LYS A 235 -46.23 2.38 -4.98
CA LYS A 235 -45.69 1.38 -5.91
C LYS A 235 -45.68 1.96 -7.32
N LEU A 236 -44.80 1.45 -8.17
CA LEU A 236 -44.80 1.79 -9.61
C LEU A 236 -45.84 0.94 -10.34
N ASP A 237 -46.54 1.53 -11.30
CA ASP A 237 -47.50 0.81 -12.12
C ASP A 237 -46.80 -0.24 -12.99
N ARG A 238 -47.13 -1.50 -12.75
CA ARG A 238 -46.48 -2.63 -13.44
C ARG A 238 -46.78 -2.65 -14.93
N ASP A 239 -48.01 -2.36 -15.33
CA ASP A 239 -48.44 -2.49 -16.72
C ASP A 239 -47.83 -1.35 -17.57
N ILE A 240 -47.61 -0.17 -16.98
CA ILE A 240 -46.83 0.93 -17.57
C ILE A 240 -45.34 0.57 -17.70
N LEU A 241 -44.74 -0.04 -16.66
CA LEU A 241 -43.33 -0.47 -16.72
C LEU A 241 -43.08 -1.47 -17.85
N GLU A 242 -44.00 -2.42 -18.03
CA GLU A 242 -43.90 -3.42 -19.10
C GLU A 242 -44.17 -2.81 -20.49
N ARG A 243 -45.22 -2.00 -20.63
CA ARG A 243 -45.63 -1.42 -21.92
C ARG A 243 -44.68 -0.34 -22.43
N ASP A 244 -44.31 0.61 -21.58
CA ASP A 244 -43.63 1.86 -21.99
C ASP A 244 -42.12 1.80 -21.82
N PHE A 245 -41.63 0.92 -20.94
CA PHE A 245 -40.20 0.78 -20.61
C PHE A 245 -39.63 -0.61 -20.90
N GLY A 246 -40.47 -1.59 -21.27
CA GLY A 246 -40.03 -2.96 -21.53
C GLY A 246 -39.45 -3.68 -20.31
N LEU A 247 -39.68 -3.15 -19.11
CA LEU A 247 -39.17 -3.70 -17.86
C LEU A 247 -40.21 -4.66 -17.31
N LYS A 248 -39.82 -5.92 -17.08
CA LYS A 248 -40.60 -6.88 -16.32
C LYS A 248 -40.08 -6.86 -14.88
N PRO A 249 -40.77 -6.18 -13.94
CA PRO A 249 -40.36 -6.20 -12.55
C PRO A 249 -40.41 -7.64 -12.06
N LEU A 250 -39.42 -8.07 -11.28
CA LEU A 250 -39.53 -9.29 -10.49
C LEU A 250 -40.69 -9.10 -9.52
N SER A 251 -41.90 -9.52 -9.89
CA SER A 251 -42.94 -9.82 -8.92
C SER A 251 -42.42 -10.96 -8.07
N SER A 252 -42.62 -10.94 -6.74
CA SER A 252 -42.44 -12.15 -5.94
C SER A 252 -43.27 -13.28 -6.57
N LYS A 253 -42.56 -14.18 -7.25
CA LYS A 253 -43.07 -15.28 -8.06
C LYS A 253 -42.12 -16.47 -7.97
N ALA A 254 -41.51 -16.68 -6.81
CA ALA A 254 -41.00 -18.01 -6.49
C ALA A 254 -42.13 -18.71 -5.71
N ASP A 255 -42.86 -19.58 -6.41
CA ASP A 255 -43.57 -20.75 -5.88
C ASP A 255 -44.54 -20.58 -4.70
N GLY A 256 -45.79 -20.20 -5.00
CA GLY A 256 -46.98 -20.78 -4.36
C GLY A 256 -47.17 -20.66 -2.84
N GLY A 257 -46.42 -19.80 -2.14
CA GLY A 257 -46.65 -19.49 -0.72
C GLY A 257 -47.64 -18.34 -0.54
N GLU A 258 -48.68 -18.56 0.26
CA GLU A 258 -49.73 -17.57 0.60
C GLU A 258 -49.29 -16.52 1.65
N ASP A 259 -47.99 -16.29 1.82
CA ASP A 259 -47.48 -15.41 2.86
C ASP A 259 -47.43 -13.94 2.39
N GLU A 260 -48.29 -13.11 2.97
CA GLU A 260 -48.46 -11.66 2.77
C GLU A 260 -47.16 -10.84 2.91
N GLN A 261 -46.10 -11.42 3.48
CA GLN A 261 -44.81 -10.79 3.76
C GLN A 261 -43.90 -10.66 2.53
N ASP A 262 -44.03 -11.53 1.52
CA ASP A 262 -43.16 -11.53 0.33
C ASP A 262 -43.47 -10.40 -0.67
N HIS A 263 -44.61 -9.74 -0.54
CA HIS A 263 -45.00 -8.58 -1.37
C HIS A 263 -44.56 -7.23 -0.80
N ALA A 264 -43.96 -7.21 0.40
CA ALA A 264 -43.64 -5.97 1.11
C ALA A 264 -42.56 -5.15 0.38
N HIS A 265 -41.56 -5.80 -0.21
CA HIS A 265 -40.40 -5.16 -0.84
C HIS A 265 -40.48 -5.01 -2.37
N ALA A 266 -41.62 -5.34 -2.97
CA ALA A 266 -41.80 -5.23 -4.41
C ALA A 266 -42.03 -3.77 -4.84
N PHE A 267 -41.18 -3.27 -5.74
CA PHE A 267 -41.23 -1.90 -6.27
C PHE A 267 -42.45 -1.60 -7.16
N ALA A 268 -43.14 -2.65 -7.66
CA ALA A 268 -44.22 -2.52 -8.63
C ALA A 268 -45.51 -3.21 -8.17
N GLY A 269 -46.66 -2.66 -8.56
CA GLY A 269 -47.99 -3.16 -8.25
C GLY A 269 -49.01 -2.82 -9.35
N ARG A 270 -50.18 -3.48 -9.32
CA ARG A 270 -51.29 -3.22 -10.26
C ARG A 270 -51.98 -1.88 -10.03
N GLU A 271 -51.96 -1.37 -8.79
CA GLU A 271 -52.47 -0.04 -8.41
C GLU A 271 -51.31 0.91 -8.10
N GLY A 272 -50.31 0.95 -9.00
CA GLY A 272 -49.13 1.79 -8.85
C GLY A 272 -49.29 3.16 -9.54
N ILE A 273 -48.35 4.07 -9.27
CA ILE A 273 -48.27 5.37 -9.94
C ILE A 273 -47.39 5.31 -11.19
N HIS A 274 -47.61 6.23 -12.12
CA HIS A 274 -46.78 6.37 -13.31
C HIS A 274 -45.32 6.70 -12.93
N PRO A 275 -44.30 6.08 -13.57
CA PRO A 275 -42.90 6.35 -13.26
C PRO A 275 -42.48 7.82 -13.37
N ASP A 276 -43.08 8.60 -14.28
CA ASP A 276 -42.85 10.05 -14.37
C ASP A 276 -43.35 10.82 -13.15
N ILE A 277 -44.45 10.38 -12.53
CA ILE A 277 -44.96 10.99 -11.30
C ILE A 277 -43.99 10.68 -10.16
N ALA A 278 -43.57 9.41 -10.03
CA ALA A 278 -42.56 9.01 -9.06
C ALA A 278 -41.25 9.79 -9.26
N ALA A 279 -40.80 9.97 -10.51
CA ALA A 279 -39.63 10.76 -10.84
C ALA A 279 -39.75 12.20 -10.31
N GLY A 280 -40.88 12.88 -10.55
CA GLY A 280 -41.13 14.22 -10.04
C GLY A 280 -41.10 14.30 -8.50
N MET A 281 -41.57 13.27 -7.79
CA MET A 281 -41.55 13.24 -6.32
C MET A 281 -40.14 13.19 -5.73
N TYR A 282 -39.18 12.58 -6.45
CA TYR A 282 -37.78 12.44 -6.01
C TYR A 282 -36.83 13.32 -6.84
N GLY A 283 -37.33 14.34 -7.53
CA GLY A 283 -36.52 15.34 -8.22
C GLY A 283 -35.79 14.85 -9.49
N PHE A 284 -36.32 13.82 -10.16
CA PHE A 284 -35.84 13.36 -11.47
C PHE A 284 -36.63 14.00 -12.62
N ASP A 285 -35.93 14.31 -13.71
CA ASP A 285 -36.53 14.97 -14.89
C ASP A 285 -37.54 14.09 -15.65
N SER A 286 -37.38 12.76 -15.57
CA SER A 286 -38.27 11.81 -16.22
C SER A 286 -38.28 10.46 -15.52
N GLY A 287 -39.38 9.72 -15.69
CA GLY A 287 -39.53 8.33 -15.27
C GLY A 287 -38.48 7.42 -15.90
N ARG A 288 -38.04 7.70 -17.13
CA ARG A 288 -36.94 6.94 -17.75
C ARG A 288 -35.63 7.13 -16.99
N THR A 289 -35.26 8.37 -16.66
CA THR A 289 -34.04 8.68 -15.89
C THR A 289 -34.12 8.07 -14.49
N PHE A 290 -35.28 8.18 -13.85
CA PHE A 290 -35.54 7.60 -12.55
C PHE A 290 -35.38 6.07 -12.55
N LEU A 291 -35.99 5.37 -13.50
CA LEU A 291 -35.89 3.91 -13.61
C LEU A 291 -34.46 3.46 -13.92
N GLN A 292 -33.73 4.19 -14.76
CA GLN A 292 -32.31 3.90 -14.99
C GLN A 292 -31.47 4.07 -13.72
N ALA A 293 -31.72 5.13 -12.94
CA ALA A 293 -31.07 5.33 -11.65
C ALA A 293 -31.44 4.21 -10.66
N LEU A 294 -32.69 3.76 -10.66
CA LEU A 294 -33.18 2.69 -9.78
C LEU A 294 -32.52 1.35 -10.09
N VAL A 295 -32.38 1.01 -11.38
CA VAL A 295 -31.71 -0.22 -11.82
C VAL A 295 -30.20 -0.19 -11.54
N ARG A 296 -29.58 0.99 -11.62
CA ARG A 296 -28.14 1.17 -11.35
C ARG A 296 -27.83 1.34 -9.86
N ALA A 297 -28.82 1.65 -9.04
CA ALA A 297 -28.64 1.82 -7.61
C ALA A 297 -28.21 0.49 -6.98
N ARG A 298 -27.04 0.51 -6.33
CA ARG A 298 -26.59 -0.61 -5.51
C ARG A 298 -27.47 -0.70 -4.26
N PRO A 299 -27.54 -1.85 -3.58
CA PRO A 299 -28.09 -1.91 -2.22
C PRO A 299 -27.43 -0.83 -1.34
N ILE A 300 -28.23 -0.11 -0.53
CA ILE A 300 -27.75 1.07 0.18
C ILE A 300 -26.64 0.70 1.18
N GLU A 301 -26.73 -0.47 1.80
CA GLU A 301 -25.75 -0.99 2.74
C GLU A 301 -24.37 -1.14 2.06
N LEU A 302 -24.35 -1.76 0.88
CA LEU A 302 -23.13 -1.88 0.06
C LEU A 302 -22.61 -0.52 -0.39
N ALA A 303 -23.51 0.42 -0.74
CA ALA A 303 -23.10 1.76 -1.13
C ALA A 303 -22.48 2.55 0.03
N ILE A 304 -23.01 2.39 1.26
CA ILE A 304 -22.47 2.99 2.49
C ILE A 304 -21.07 2.44 2.75
N GLU A 305 -20.89 1.12 2.66
CA GLU A 305 -19.57 0.50 2.83
C GLU A 305 -18.57 1.03 1.80
N LEU A 306 -18.91 1.01 0.51
CA LEU A 306 -18.02 1.49 -0.55
C LEU A 306 -17.65 2.97 -0.41
N LEU A 307 -18.61 3.83 -0.03
CA LEU A 307 -18.34 5.24 0.21
C LEU A 307 -17.43 5.44 1.43
N THR A 308 -17.66 4.66 2.50
CA THR A 308 -16.86 4.70 3.72
C THR A 308 -15.43 4.29 3.43
N GLU A 309 -15.22 3.14 2.80
CA GLU A 309 -13.87 2.66 2.44
C GLU A 309 -13.16 3.65 1.51
N ARG A 310 -13.86 4.17 0.50
CA ARG A 310 -13.30 5.19 -0.40
C ARG A 310 -12.82 6.42 0.37
N THR A 311 -13.64 6.96 1.27
CA THR A 311 -13.26 8.12 2.07
C THR A 311 -12.10 7.81 3.03
N MET A 312 -12.03 6.60 3.58
CA MET A 312 -10.90 6.19 4.41
C MET A 312 -9.60 6.06 3.59
N VAL A 313 -9.68 5.51 2.37
CA VAL A 313 -8.54 5.45 1.43
C VAL A 313 -8.10 6.85 1.00
N GLU A 314 -9.04 7.73 0.66
CA GLU A 314 -8.74 9.14 0.31
C GLU A 314 -8.02 9.89 1.45
N ARG A 315 -8.29 9.55 2.71
CA ARG A 315 -7.66 10.19 3.88
C ARG A 315 -6.31 9.59 4.26
N HIS A 316 -6.15 8.29 4.12
CA HIS A 316 -5.01 7.56 4.72
C HIS A 316 -4.04 6.96 3.69
N GLY A 317 -4.44 6.96 2.41
CA GLY A 317 -3.72 6.38 1.28
C GLY A 317 -3.80 4.86 1.23
N ASP A 318 -3.66 4.30 0.02
CA ASP A 318 -3.49 2.87 -0.20
C ASP A 318 -2.73 2.65 -1.51
N LEU A 319 -1.46 2.23 -1.40
CA LEU A 319 -0.57 2.04 -2.55
C LEU A 319 -1.13 1.12 -3.63
N LEU A 320 -2.02 0.17 -3.27
CA LEU A 320 -2.64 -0.71 -4.27
C LEU A 320 -3.71 0.00 -5.11
N LEU A 321 -4.25 1.12 -4.63
CA LEU A 321 -5.41 1.79 -5.21
C LEU A 321 -5.08 3.19 -5.77
N ASP A 322 -4.01 3.83 -5.31
CA ASP A 322 -3.60 5.18 -5.72
C ASP A 322 -2.68 5.22 -6.95
N GLY A 323 -2.16 4.07 -7.40
CA GLY A 323 -1.29 3.96 -8.57
C GLY A 323 0.19 4.27 -8.30
N GLN A 324 0.59 4.47 -7.04
CA GLN A 324 1.97 4.78 -6.67
C GLN A 324 2.84 3.54 -6.41
N LEU A 325 2.27 2.33 -6.51
CA LEU A 325 2.97 1.08 -6.20
C LEU A 325 4.28 0.91 -6.98
N GLU A 326 4.28 1.21 -8.27
CA GLU A 326 5.46 1.07 -9.15
C GLU A 326 6.57 2.05 -8.75
N GLU A 327 6.22 3.31 -8.49
CA GLU A 327 7.18 4.33 -8.07
C GLU A 327 7.79 3.99 -6.71
N GLU A 328 6.97 3.56 -5.74
CA GLU A 328 7.46 3.15 -4.43
C GLU A 328 8.30 1.87 -4.49
N ALA A 329 8.01 0.95 -5.42
CA ALA A 329 8.86 -0.21 -5.68
C ALA A 329 10.25 0.19 -6.19
N LEU A 330 10.32 1.15 -7.12
CA LEU A 330 11.58 1.72 -7.58
C LEU A 330 12.33 2.43 -6.42
N LYS A 331 11.66 3.28 -5.63
CA LYS A 331 12.26 3.91 -4.44
C LYS A 331 12.72 2.88 -3.40
N ALA A 332 12.09 1.71 -3.33
CA ALA A 332 12.51 0.62 -2.47
C ALA A 332 13.78 -0.06 -2.98
N LEU A 333 13.90 -0.29 -4.30
CA LEU A 333 15.11 -0.86 -4.92
C LEU A 333 16.35 0.02 -4.79
N HIS A 334 16.19 1.34 -4.69
CA HIS A 334 17.32 2.28 -4.56
C HIS A 334 17.76 2.51 -3.10
N GLY A 335 17.46 1.56 -2.21
CA GLY A 335 17.81 1.58 -0.79
C GLY A 335 19.32 1.67 -0.48
N ASP A 336 19.63 1.82 0.80
CA ASP A 336 21.00 1.95 1.30
C ASP A 336 21.85 0.72 1.01
N LYS A 337 21.26 -0.47 1.14
CA LYS A 337 21.93 -1.75 0.86
C LYS A 337 22.23 -1.91 -0.62
N ARG A 338 21.34 -1.43 -1.51
CA ARG A 338 21.61 -1.42 -2.96
C ARG A 338 22.84 -0.59 -3.29
N ARG A 339 22.96 0.62 -2.73
CA ARG A 339 24.13 1.49 -2.96
C ARG A 339 25.41 0.88 -2.38
N ALA A 340 25.32 0.21 -1.24
CA ALA A 340 26.46 -0.54 -0.68
C ALA A 340 26.87 -1.73 -1.57
N PHE A 341 25.90 -2.45 -2.15
CA PHE A 341 26.14 -3.52 -3.13
C PHE A 341 26.82 -2.96 -4.40
N LEU A 342 26.25 -1.92 -5.02
CA LEU A 342 26.81 -1.30 -6.22
C LEU A 342 28.24 -0.79 -6.00
N LEU A 343 28.52 -0.21 -4.83
CA LEU A 343 29.88 0.21 -4.45
C LEU A 343 30.83 -0.99 -4.29
N ALA A 344 30.37 -2.08 -3.67
CA ALA A 344 31.19 -3.28 -3.52
C ALA A 344 31.50 -3.91 -4.87
N GLU A 345 30.53 -3.96 -5.78
CA GLU A 345 30.70 -4.50 -7.13
C GLU A 345 31.62 -3.62 -7.98
N LEU A 346 31.48 -2.30 -7.91
CA LEU A 346 32.43 -1.34 -8.51
C LEU A 346 33.85 -1.59 -7.99
N ASN A 347 34.02 -1.72 -6.68
CA ASN A 347 35.33 -1.94 -6.08
C ASN A 347 35.93 -3.30 -6.46
N ALA A 348 35.12 -4.33 -6.67
CA ALA A 348 35.58 -5.60 -7.22
C ALA A 348 36.11 -5.42 -8.64
N LEU A 349 35.40 -4.70 -9.50
CA LEU A 349 35.87 -4.38 -10.86
C LEU A 349 37.16 -3.55 -10.85
N SER A 350 37.24 -2.48 -10.03
CA SER A 350 38.45 -1.66 -9.91
C SER A 350 39.66 -2.47 -9.48
N LYS A 351 39.52 -3.39 -8.51
CA LYS A 351 40.62 -4.26 -8.07
C LYS A 351 41.11 -5.16 -9.20
N LEU A 352 40.21 -5.71 -10.01
CA LEU A 352 40.56 -6.59 -11.13
C LEU A 352 41.17 -5.82 -12.30
N SER A 353 40.76 -4.57 -12.53
CA SER A 353 41.32 -3.70 -13.57
C SER A 353 42.61 -2.99 -13.15
N GLY A 354 43.04 -3.11 -11.89
CA GLY A 354 44.18 -2.37 -11.32
C GLY A 354 43.89 -0.89 -11.07
N GLY A 355 42.61 -0.49 -11.02
CA GLY A 355 42.17 0.87 -10.71
C GLY A 355 42.06 1.15 -9.21
N GLU A 356 41.76 2.40 -8.87
CA GLU A 356 41.60 2.84 -7.49
C GLU A 356 40.22 2.42 -6.91
N VAL A 357 40.25 1.94 -5.67
CA VAL A 357 39.05 1.57 -4.90
C VAL A 357 38.42 2.84 -4.36
N THR A 358 37.10 2.97 -4.48
CA THR A 358 36.36 4.14 -4.01
C THR A 358 35.70 3.84 -2.67
N THR A 359 35.66 4.83 -1.77
CA THR A 359 34.96 4.74 -0.49
C THR A 359 33.55 5.32 -0.54
N ARG A 360 32.68 4.90 0.39
CA ARG A 360 31.32 5.47 0.52
C ARG A 360 31.34 6.98 0.72
N TYR A 361 32.27 7.47 1.54
CA TYR A 361 32.44 8.89 1.84
C TYR A 361 32.78 9.71 0.58
N GLU A 362 33.66 9.20 -0.28
CA GLU A 362 34.02 9.87 -1.54
C GLU A 362 32.83 9.93 -2.50
N VAL A 363 32.06 8.84 -2.61
CA VAL A 363 30.85 8.81 -3.44
C VAL A 363 29.84 9.83 -2.94
N GLU A 364 29.51 9.81 -1.66
CA GLU A 364 28.51 10.71 -1.07
C GLU A 364 28.95 12.18 -1.15
N GLY A 365 30.24 12.47 -0.89
CA GLY A 365 30.79 13.82 -1.04
C GLY A 365 30.76 14.32 -2.49
N ASN A 366 30.98 13.45 -3.47
CA ASN A 366 30.86 13.80 -4.89
C ASN A 366 29.41 14.03 -5.31
N VAL A 367 28.50 13.13 -4.91
CA VAL A 367 27.06 13.27 -5.15
C VAL A 367 26.56 14.58 -4.57
N HIS A 368 26.87 14.90 -3.32
CA HIS A 368 26.40 16.12 -2.67
C HIS A 368 26.86 17.37 -3.41
N ARG A 369 28.14 17.45 -3.81
CA ARG A 369 28.67 18.59 -4.57
C ARG A 369 28.01 18.73 -5.95
N LEU A 370 27.85 17.62 -6.67
CA LEU A 370 27.27 17.62 -8.01
C LEU A 370 25.77 17.92 -7.99
N PHE A 371 25.04 17.30 -7.06
CA PHE A 371 23.59 17.48 -6.90
C PHE A 371 23.27 18.92 -6.49
N SER A 372 24.02 19.50 -5.56
CA SER A 372 23.83 20.89 -5.11
C SER A 372 24.11 21.93 -6.19
N ALA A 373 24.83 21.56 -7.25
CA ALA A 373 25.08 22.43 -8.40
C ALA A 373 23.98 22.35 -9.47
N LEU A 374 23.04 21.40 -9.35
CA LEU A 374 21.93 21.25 -10.30
C LEU A 374 20.88 22.34 -10.08
N LYS A 375 20.21 22.73 -11.18
CA LYS A 375 18.99 23.53 -11.10
C LYS A 375 17.87 22.68 -10.51
N VAL A 376 16.93 23.30 -9.79
CA VAL A 376 15.77 22.60 -9.17
C VAL A 376 15.05 21.70 -10.18
N SER A 377 14.76 22.20 -11.38
CA SER A 377 14.08 21.42 -12.43
C SER A 377 14.83 20.15 -12.87
N SER A 378 16.15 20.13 -12.73
CA SER A 378 16.98 18.96 -13.02
C SER A 378 17.24 18.12 -11.78
N ALA A 379 17.18 18.72 -10.58
CA ALA A 379 17.33 18.04 -9.32
C ALA A 379 16.07 17.23 -8.95
N THR A 380 14.89 17.58 -9.47
CA THR A 380 13.63 16.85 -9.26
C THR A 380 13.31 15.87 -10.40
N ASP A 381 14.15 15.76 -11.42
CA ASP A 381 13.95 14.88 -12.58
C ASP A 381 14.45 13.46 -12.26
N SER A 382 13.65 12.71 -11.51
CA SER A 382 13.93 11.32 -11.10
C SER A 382 14.07 10.39 -12.31
N ASP A 383 13.20 10.53 -13.32
CA ASP A 383 13.18 9.70 -14.53
C ASP A 383 14.50 9.75 -15.31
N ARG A 384 15.08 10.95 -15.45
CA ARG A 384 16.39 11.12 -16.09
C ARG A 384 17.48 10.33 -15.35
N HIS A 385 17.45 10.35 -14.02
CA HIS A 385 18.42 9.61 -13.20
C HIS A 385 18.18 8.11 -13.28
N LEU A 386 16.93 7.65 -13.30
CA LEU A 386 16.57 6.25 -13.51
C LEU A 386 17.06 5.75 -14.88
N ALA A 387 16.83 6.52 -15.95
CA ALA A 387 17.32 6.18 -17.29
C ALA A 387 18.86 6.14 -17.37
N ALA A 388 19.54 7.05 -16.67
CA ALA A 388 20.99 7.04 -16.57
C ALA A 388 21.51 5.81 -15.80
N GLU A 389 20.79 5.35 -14.78
CA GLU A 389 21.12 4.13 -14.05
C GLU A 389 20.98 2.90 -14.95
N ARG A 390 19.81 2.73 -15.59
CA ARG A 390 19.54 1.63 -16.54
C ARG A 390 20.62 1.54 -17.61
N LYS A 391 20.98 2.69 -18.20
CA LYS A 391 22.06 2.77 -19.19
C LYS A 391 23.40 2.36 -18.61
N GLY A 392 23.75 2.82 -17.41
CA GLY A 392 24.99 2.45 -16.72
C GLY A 392 25.06 0.95 -16.41
N ALA A 393 23.94 0.34 -16.01
CA ALA A 393 23.84 -1.09 -15.77
C ALA A 393 24.08 -1.91 -17.04
N ALA A 394 23.38 -1.56 -18.13
CA ALA A 394 23.50 -2.24 -19.42
C ALA A 394 24.92 -2.14 -20.00
N GLU A 395 25.52 -0.95 -19.98
CA GLU A 395 26.89 -0.74 -20.47
C GLU A 395 27.93 -1.47 -19.61
N ALA A 396 27.71 -1.57 -18.29
CA ALA A 396 28.58 -2.34 -17.40
C ALA A 396 28.50 -3.84 -17.70
N ALA A 397 27.31 -4.37 -17.92
CA ALA A 397 27.09 -5.77 -18.28
C ALA A 397 27.72 -6.11 -19.64
N GLU A 398 27.55 -5.24 -20.64
CA GLU A 398 28.14 -5.42 -21.97
C GLU A 398 29.68 -5.40 -21.93
N ALA A 399 30.27 -4.43 -21.23
CA ALA A 399 31.72 -4.32 -21.09
C ALA A 399 32.30 -5.52 -20.32
N PHE A 400 31.62 -5.95 -19.25
CA PHE A 400 32.01 -7.13 -18.47
C PHE A 400 31.94 -8.41 -19.32
N ALA A 401 30.92 -8.57 -20.16
CA ALA A 401 30.81 -9.71 -21.06
C ALA A 401 31.99 -9.80 -22.06
N LYS A 402 32.52 -8.65 -22.49
CA LYS A 402 33.69 -8.49 -23.37
C LYS A 402 35.04 -8.57 -22.65
N ASP A 403 35.05 -8.85 -21.34
CA ASP A 403 36.23 -8.84 -20.47
C ASP A 403 36.96 -7.46 -20.40
N ASP A 404 36.27 -6.36 -20.75
CA ASP A 404 36.76 -4.99 -20.57
C ASP A 404 36.40 -4.47 -19.17
N LEU A 405 37.23 -4.83 -18.21
CA LEU A 405 37.00 -4.52 -16.79
C LEU A 405 37.11 -3.02 -16.48
N SER A 406 37.92 -2.28 -17.22
CA SER A 406 38.08 -0.84 -17.05
C SER A 406 36.81 -0.10 -17.47
N GLN A 407 36.28 -0.41 -18.65
CA GLN A 407 35.02 0.16 -19.12
C GLN A 407 33.84 -0.28 -18.25
N ALA A 408 33.83 -1.53 -17.78
CA ALA A 408 32.82 -2.02 -16.84
C ALA A 408 32.84 -1.23 -15.53
N ALA A 409 34.02 -0.96 -14.96
CA ALA A 409 34.16 -0.16 -13.74
C ALA A 409 33.67 1.29 -13.93
N GLU A 410 33.96 1.93 -15.06
CA GLU A 410 33.47 3.28 -15.36
C GLU A 410 31.95 3.34 -15.53
N ALA A 411 31.37 2.39 -16.26
CA ALA A 411 29.92 2.27 -16.40
C ALA A 411 29.24 2.01 -15.04
N LYS A 412 29.84 1.15 -14.21
CA LYS A 412 29.35 0.86 -12.86
C LYS A 412 29.42 2.05 -11.91
N ARG A 413 30.47 2.88 -12.04
CA ARG A 413 30.58 4.16 -11.32
C ARG A 413 29.45 5.11 -11.71
N ARG A 414 29.11 5.20 -13.01
CA ARG A 414 27.96 5.99 -13.49
C ARG A 414 26.64 5.44 -12.96
N GLN A 415 26.46 4.11 -12.95
CA GLN A 415 25.29 3.47 -12.35
C GLN A 415 25.13 3.85 -10.88
N LEU A 416 26.18 3.73 -10.08
CA LEU A 416 26.16 4.08 -8.65
C LEU A 416 25.80 5.56 -8.43
N MET A 417 26.38 6.48 -9.21
CA MET A 417 26.07 7.90 -9.10
C MET A 417 24.62 8.19 -9.48
N ALA A 418 24.12 7.56 -10.54
CA ALA A 418 22.73 7.70 -10.97
C ALA A 418 21.75 7.20 -9.89
N CYS A 419 22.05 6.07 -9.23
CA CYS A 419 21.27 5.54 -8.11
C CYS A 419 21.17 6.52 -6.93
N HIS A 420 22.30 7.15 -6.57
CA HIS A 420 22.32 8.20 -5.56
C HIS A 420 21.52 9.44 -5.97
N PHE A 421 21.63 9.87 -7.24
CA PHE A 421 20.88 11.02 -7.74
C PHE A 421 19.38 10.73 -7.82
N TYR A 422 18.97 9.52 -8.21
CA TYR A 422 17.56 9.12 -8.21
C TYR A 422 16.94 9.25 -6.82
N MET A 423 17.62 8.76 -5.78
CA MET A 423 17.13 8.90 -4.40
C MET A 423 17.09 10.35 -3.92
N ALA A 424 18.12 11.14 -4.24
CA ALA A 424 18.14 12.55 -3.89
C ALA A 424 17.04 13.33 -4.62
N ALA A 425 16.79 13.01 -5.88
CA ALA A 425 15.75 13.61 -6.70
C ALA A 425 14.35 13.25 -6.21
N SER A 426 14.11 11.96 -5.94
CA SER A 426 12.85 11.45 -5.41
C SER A 426 12.52 12.10 -4.06
N ALA A 427 13.49 12.16 -3.14
CA ALA A 427 13.29 12.82 -1.86
C ALA A 427 12.96 14.32 -2.01
N LYS A 428 13.57 15.00 -2.99
CA LYS A 428 13.26 16.41 -3.28
C LYS A 428 11.92 16.60 -3.97
N ALA A 429 11.47 15.64 -4.77
CA ALA A 429 10.13 15.64 -5.34
C ALA A 429 9.07 15.46 -4.23
N ASP A 430 9.26 14.51 -3.32
CA ASP A 430 8.36 14.29 -2.17
C ASP A 430 8.29 15.54 -1.27
N GLU A 431 9.43 16.19 -1.00
CA GLU A 431 9.48 17.44 -0.23
C GLU A 431 8.72 18.58 -0.93
N LEU A 432 8.80 18.66 -2.26
CA LEU A 432 8.13 19.67 -3.07
C LEU A 432 6.62 19.43 -3.10
N GLU A 433 6.18 18.19 -3.26
CA GLU A 433 4.76 17.82 -3.23
C GLU A 433 4.14 18.10 -1.86
N ALA A 434 4.81 17.69 -0.78
CA ALA A 434 4.37 18.02 0.59
C ALA A 434 4.35 19.53 0.85
N LEU A 435 5.22 20.30 0.20
CA LEU A 435 5.16 21.76 0.25
C LEU A 435 3.94 22.30 -0.52
N ILE A 436 3.68 21.79 -1.72
CA ILE A 436 2.50 22.16 -2.52
C ILE A 436 1.20 21.87 -1.77
N ASP A 437 1.07 20.71 -1.14
CA ASP A 437 -0.13 20.33 -0.37
C ASP A 437 -0.36 21.23 0.85
N ARG A 438 0.72 21.55 1.58
CA ARG A 438 0.66 22.52 2.68
C ARG A 438 0.26 23.91 2.16
N MET A 439 0.77 24.31 1.01
CA MET A 439 0.40 25.59 0.38
C MET A 439 -1.06 25.60 -0.09
N ALA A 440 -1.57 24.49 -0.66
CA ALA A 440 -2.97 24.37 -1.05
C ALA A 440 -3.91 24.44 0.17
N THR A 441 -3.53 23.76 1.26
CA THR A 441 -4.23 23.83 2.54
C THR A 441 -4.25 25.26 3.07
N LEU A 442 -3.10 25.93 3.04
CA LEU A 442 -2.97 27.33 3.44
C LEU A 442 -3.85 28.24 2.57
N ASP A 443 -3.86 28.07 1.25
CA ASP A 443 -4.64 28.87 0.31
C ASP A 443 -6.17 28.70 0.48
N ALA A 444 -6.60 27.55 1.02
CA ALA A 444 -8.00 27.22 1.33
C ALA A 444 -8.48 27.74 2.69
N MET A 445 -7.57 28.20 3.57
CA MET A 445 -7.94 28.79 4.87
C MET A 445 -8.46 30.22 4.69
N ASP A 446 -9.61 30.52 5.28
CA ASP A 446 -10.15 31.89 5.35
C ASP A 446 -9.34 32.74 6.35
N ASP A 447 -8.74 33.82 5.84
CA ASP A 447 -7.98 34.78 6.66
C ASP A 447 -8.90 35.61 7.57
N GLU A 448 -10.20 35.71 7.29
CA GLU A 448 -11.16 36.47 8.12
C GLU A 448 -11.31 35.90 9.54
N ARG A 449 -10.93 34.63 9.77
CA ARG A 449 -10.96 34.00 11.10
C ARG A 449 -9.64 34.14 11.87
N ALA A 450 -8.54 34.53 11.22
CA ALA A 450 -7.26 34.76 11.86
C ALA A 450 -7.08 36.27 12.10
N GLY A 451 -7.08 36.70 13.36
CA GLY A 451 -6.79 38.09 13.71
C GLY A 451 -5.31 38.29 14.05
N GLY A 452 -4.71 39.39 13.59
CA GLY A 452 -3.37 39.84 14.01
C GLY A 452 -2.20 39.16 13.30
N ALA A 453 -1.08 38.98 14.02
CA ALA A 453 0.21 38.51 13.48
C ALA A 453 0.13 37.17 12.72
N GLU A 454 -0.76 36.27 13.12
CA GLU A 454 -0.92 34.97 12.43
C GLU A 454 -1.49 35.13 11.02
N ALA A 455 -2.30 36.16 10.75
CA ALA A 455 -2.76 36.46 9.40
C ALA A 455 -1.63 37.05 8.53
N ASP A 456 -0.80 37.91 9.12
CA ASP A 456 0.35 38.52 8.45
C ASP A 456 1.42 37.47 8.11
N ASP A 457 1.73 36.55 9.04
CA ASP A 457 2.64 35.43 8.81
C ASP A 457 2.17 34.53 7.65
N ARG A 458 0.88 34.21 7.61
CA ARG A 458 0.29 33.39 6.52
C ARG A 458 0.35 34.12 5.19
N GLN A 459 0.11 35.43 5.16
CA GLN A 459 0.24 36.24 3.95
C GLN A 459 1.70 36.36 3.49
N ALA A 460 2.66 36.47 4.42
CA ALA A 460 4.08 36.46 4.12
C ALA A 460 4.50 35.11 3.49
N VAL A 461 4.08 33.98 4.06
CA VAL A 461 4.34 32.64 3.51
C VAL A 461 3.76 32.50 2.10
N ARG A 462 2.51 32.93 1.86
CA ARG A 462 1.90 32.92 0.52
C ARG A 462 2.65 33.82 -0.47
N ALA A 463 3.07 35.01 -0.06
CA ALA A 463 3.83 35.92 -0.91
C ALA A 463 5.22 35.38 -1.27
N LEU A 464 5.90 34.70 -0.34
CA LEU A 464 7.15 33.97 -0.58
C LEU A 464 6.94 32.81 -1.55
N ALA A 465 5.95 31.95 -1.29
CA ALA A 465 5.62 30.82 -2.15
C ALA A 465 5.21 31.24 -3.57
N ALA A 466 4.48 32.35 -3.71
CA ALA A 466 4.10 32.93 -5.01
C ALA A 466 5.33 33.32 -5.85
N LYS A 467 6.44 33.80 -5.24
CA LYS A 467 7.68 34.11 -5.96
C LYS A 467 8.30 32.88 -6.64
N PHE A 468 8.01 31.68 -6.12
CA PHE A 468 8.47 30.40 -6.67
C PHE A 468 7.38 29.66 -7.44
N GLY A 469 6.23 30.29 -7.70
CA GLY A 469 5.11 29.69 -8.44
C GLY A 469 4.34 28.61 -7.67
N LEU A 470 4.49 28.56 -6.34
CA LEU A 470 3.89 27.53 -5.47
C LEU A 470 2.55 27.96 -4.83
N ALA A 471 2.10 29.20 -5.06
CA ALA A 471 0.85 29.72 -4.53
C ALA A 471 -0.04 30.26 -5.66
N SER A 472 -1.35 30.03 -5.55
CA SER A 472 -2.34 30.35 -6.59
C SER A 472 -2.82 31.80 -6.56
N LYS A 473 -2.72 32.45 -5.38
CA LYS A 473 -3.17 33.83 -5.16
C LYS A 473 -1.98 34.79 -5.19
N PRO A 474 -1.94 35.78 -6.10
CA PRO A 474 -0.95 36.86 -6.00
C PRO A 474 -1.30 37.74 -4.80
N VAL A 475 -0.64 37.51 -3.67
CA VAL A 475 -0.81 38.34 -2.48
C VAL A 475 0.06 39.58 -2.64
N ARG A 476 -0.56 40.76 -2.77
CA ARG A 476 0.13 42.05 -2.54
C ARG A 476 0.35 42.18 -1.04
N PHE A 477 1.48 41.68 -0.56
CA PHE A 477 1.92 41.78 0.83
C PHE A 477 3.23 42.58 0.90
N ASP A 478 3.31 43.52 1.85
CA ASP A 478 4.53 44.31 2.08
C ASP A 478 5.54 43.49 2.90
N MET A 479 6.31 42.69 2.18
CA MET A 479 7.32 41.81 2.77
C MET A 479 8.42 42.59 3.50
N ASP A 480 8.80 43.75 2.97
CA ASP A 480 9.91 44.54 3.51
C ASP A 480 9.49 45.19 4.84
N GLY A 481 8.29 45.77 4.89
CA GLY A 481 7.71 46.31 6.12
C GLY A 481 7.49 45.26 7.22
N TRP A 482 7.01 44.07 6.85
CA TRP A 482 6.81 42.96 7.80
C TRP A 482 8.14 42.42 8.36
N LEU A 483 9.18 42.28 7.53
CA LEU A 483 10.52 41.86 7.98
C LEU A 483 11.19 42.90 8.89
N GLU A 484 10.93 44.19 8.68
CA GLU A 484 11.43 45.26 9.54
C GLU A 484 10.72 45.24 10.91
N GLN A 485 9.41 45.03 10.91
CA GLN A 485 8.61 44.86 12.13
C GLN A 485 9.04 43.62 12.95
N MET A 486 9.26 42.47 12.30
CA MET A 486 9.79 41.27 12.98
C MET A 486 11.15 41.51 13.63
N LYS A 487 12.04 42.26 12.97
CA LYS A 487 13.36 42.59 13.55
C LYS A 487 13.25 43.52 14.75
N GLU A 488 12.30 44.46 14.73
CA GLU A 488 12.02 45.31 15.90
C GLU A 488 11.43 44.51 17.05
N ASP A 489 10.53 43.57 16.79
CA ASP A 489 9.91 42.71 17.81
C ASP A 489 10.90 41.70 18.42
N ASP A 490 11.81 41.11 17.64
CA ASP A 490 12.90 40.23 18.12
C ASP A 490 13.98 40.99 18.92
N LEU A 491 14.07 42.31 18.79
CA LEU A 491 14.96 43.18 19.59
C LEU A 491 14.34 43.61 20.94
N VAL A 492 13.06 43.29 21.17
CA VAL A 492 12.30 43.66 22.39
C VAL A 492 12.12 42.47 23.35
N LEU A 493 12.46 41.24 22.93
CA LEU A 493 12.59 40.04 23.78
C LEU A 493 14.04 39.86 24.26
#